data_AF-A0A351T2C1-F1
#
_entry.id   AF-A0A351T2C1-F1
#
_cell.length_a   1.000
_cell.length_b   1.000
_cell.length_c   1.000
_cell.angle_alpha   90.00
_cell.angle_beta   90.00
_cell.angle_gamma   90.00
#
_symmetry.space_group_name_H-M   'P 1'
#
loop_
_entity.id
_entity.type
_entity.pdbx_description
1 polymer ?
#
loop_
_entity_poly.entity_id
_entity_poly.type
_entity_poly.pdbx_seq_one_letter_code
_entity_poly.pdbx_strand_id
1 'polypeptide(L)' 'PEKEALAMEAKFSAPVFQTEDAKEGPKAFMEKREPVFKGR' A
#
# COMPACT_ATOMS: atom_id res chain seq x y z
N PRO A 1 -18.53 15.87 -4.43
CA PRO A 1 -17.74 14.87 -5.18
C PRO A 1 -16.35 14.58 -4.57
N GLU A 2 -15.46 15.57 -4.44
CA GLU A 2 -14.08 15.36 -3.96
C GLU A 2 -14.01 14.82 -2.53
N LYS A 3 -14.72 15.46 -1.59
CA LYS A 3 -14.73 15.03 -0.18
C LYS A 3 -15.18 13.57 0.00
N GLU A 4 -16.16 13.14 -0.79
CA GLU A 4 -16.66 11.76 -0.77
C GLU A 4 -15.64 10.79 -1.37
N ALA A 5 -14.95 11.19 -2.44
CA ALA A 5 -13.87 10.41 -3.04
C ALA A 5 -12.71 10.22 -2.07
N LEU A 6 -12.28 11.28 -1.38
CA LEU A 6 -11.22 11.21 -0.35
C LEU A 6 -11.61 10.32 0.83
N ALA A 7 -12.88 10.36 1.25
CA ALA A 7 -13.37 9.48 2.30
C ALA A 7 -13.37 8.01 1.86
N MET A 8 -13.72 7.73 0.61
CA MET A 8 -13.63 6.38 0.03
C MET A 8 -12.17 5.92 -0.09
N GLU A 9 -11.28 6.77 -0.62
CA GLU A 9 -9.85 6.47 -0.72
C GLU A 9 -9.27 6.11 0.65
N ALA A 10 -9.50 6.93 1.67
CA ALA A 10 -9.03 6.67 3.03
C ALA A 10 -9.55 5.33 3.57
N LYS A 11 -10.85 5.04 3.35
CA LYS A 11 -11.48 3.80 3.81
C LYS A 11 -10.85 2.56 3.18
N PHE A 12 -10.58 2.59 1.87
CA PHE A 12 -10.07 1.43 1.14
C PHE A 12 -8.55 1.29 1.22
N SER A 13 -7.81 2.41 1.30
CA SER A 13 -6.35 2.40 1.38
C SER A 13 -5.83 2.04 2.76
N ALA A 14 -6.53 2.42 3.83
CA ALA A 14 -6.13 2.16 5.21
C ALA A 14 -5.77 0.68 5.50
N PRO A 15 -6.59 -0.33 5.15
CA PRO A 15 -6.22 -1.73 5.36
C PRO A 15 -5.06 -2.19 4.47
N VAL A 16 -4.94 -1.67 3.23
CA VAL A 16 -3.83 -2.01 2.33
C VAL A 16 -2.50 -1.53 2.89
N PHE A 17 -2.43 -0.31 3.45
CA PHE A 17 -1.21 0.24 4.04
C PHE A 17 -0.71 -0.53 5.27
N GLN A 18 -1.53 -1.37 5.89
CA GLN A 18 -1.14 -2.19 7.04
C GLN A 18 -0.50 -3.53 6.65
N THR A 19 -0.58 -3.92 5.37
CA THR A 19 -0.09 -5.21 4.85
C THR A 19 1.45 -5.32 4.89
N GLU A 20 1.97 -6.55 4.82
CA GLU A 20 3.40 -6.79 4.62
C GLU A 20 3.84 -6.27 3.25
N ASP A 21 3.00 -6.48 2.23
CA ASP A 21 3.29 -6.09 0.85
C ASP A 21 3.42 -4.57 0.67
N ALA A 22 2.61 -3.76 1.39
CA ALA A 22 2.72 -2.31 1.37
C ALA A 22 4.07 -1.81 1.93
N LYS A 23 4.71 -2.57 2.82
CA LYS A 23 6.04 -2.26 3.35
C LYS A 23 7.15 -2.80 2.44
N GLU A 24 6.92 -3.95 1.82
CA GLU A 24 7.90 -4.64 0.98
C GLU A 24 8.24 -3.84 -0.29
N GLY A 25 7.26 -3.23 -0.96
CA GLY A 25 7.50 -2.45 -2.18
C GLY A 25 8.53 -1.33 -1.99
N PRO A 26 8.31 -0.38 -1.06
CA PRO A 26 9.28 0.69 -0.77
C PRO A 26 10.64 0.15 -0.30
N LYS A 27 10.65 -0.92 0.50
CA LYS A 27 11.89 -1.54 0.98
C LYS A 27 12.71 -2.12 -0.18
N ALA A 28 12.09 -2.91 -1.04
CA ALA A 28 12.74 -3.53 -2.20
C ALA A 28 13.28 -2.46 -3.17
N PHE A 29 12.53 -1.36 -3.36
CA PHE A 29 12.98 -0.21 -4.13
C PHE A 29 14.26 0.42 -3.54
N MET A 30 14.26 0.71 -2.24
CA MET A 30 15.44 1.27 -1.55
C MET A 30 16.65 0.33 -1.60
N GLU A 31 16.41 -0.98 -1.52
CA GLU A 31 17.43 -2.03 -1.58
C GLU A 31 17.86 -2.39 -3.02
N LYS A 32 17.22 -1.81 -4.06
CA LYS A 32 17.47 -2.09 -5.49
C LYS A 32 17.34 -3.58 -5.85
N ARG A 33 16.30 -4.23 -5.35
CA ARG A 33 15.96 -5.63 -5.66
C ARG A 33 14.49 -5.76 -6.06
N GLU A 34 14.13 -6.91 -6.62
CA GLU A 34 12.73 -7.24 -6.86
C GLU A 34 11.98 -7.45 -5.52
N PRO A 35 10.74 -6.95 -5.41
CA PRO A 35 9.90 -7.20 -4.24
C PRO A 35 9.33 -8.63 -4.26
N VAL A 36 9.14 -9.22 -3.07
CA VAL A 36 8.50 -10.53 -2.92
C VAL A 36 7.14 -10.37 -2.24
N PHE A 37 6.09 -10.24 -3.05
CA PHE A 37 4.72 -10.09 -2.57
C PHE A 37 4.08 -11.42 -2.17
N LYS A 38 3.28 -11.41 -1.10
CA LYS A 38 2.64 -12.61 -0.53
C LYS A 38 1.11 -12.49 -0.44
N GLY A 39 0.53 -11.35 -0.82
CA GLY A 39 -0.89 -11.08 -0.75
C GLY A 39 -1.41 -10.88 0.68
N ARG A 40 -0.57 -10.37 1.58
CA ARG A 40 -0.91 -10.16 3.00
C ARG A 40 -0.19 -8.95 3.60
#